data_AF-A0A7C5N226-F1
#
_entry.id   AF-A0A7C5N226-F1
#
_cell.length_a   1.000
_cell.length_b   1.000
_cell.length_c   1.000
_cell.angle_alpha   90.00
_cell.angle_beta   90.00
_cell.angle_gamma   90.00
#
_symmetry.space_group_name_H-M   'P 1'
#
loop_
_entity.id
_entity.type
_entity.pdbx_description
1 polymer ?
#
loop_
_entity_poly.entity_id
_entity_poly.type
_entity_poly.pdbx_seq_one_letter_code
_entity_poly.pdbx_strand_id
1 'polypeptide(L)'
;MLQEGCQLKGYVKALIIIALGFAILAPFASTYPDGLEKVAETIGIEEPEPLWKGLMPDYTLQTVENPYVSTLLAGFCGMILVLVLSYALGKAISKSN
;
A
#
# COMPACT_ATOMS: atom_id res chain seq x y z
N MET A 1 -7.91 -32.83 9.25
CA MET A 1 -6.69 -32.01 9.44
C MET A 1 -5.97 -31.65 8.13
N LEU A 2 -5.74 -32.58 7.18
CA LEU A 2 -5.01 -32.25 5.94
C LEU A 2 -5.78 -31.36 4.93
N GLN A 3 -7.11 -31.32 5.02
CA GLN A 3 -7.97 -30.60 4.07
C GLN A 3 -7.99 -29.08 4.32
N GLU A 4 -7.82 -28.62 5.56
CA GLU A 4 -7.88 -27.19 5.91
C GLU A 4 -6.60 -26.43 5.54
N GLY A 5 -5.44 -27.09 5.63
CA GLY A 5 -4.17 -26.50 5.22
C GLY A 5 -4.05 -26.26 3.71
N CYS A 6 -4.72 -27.08 2.88
CA CYS A 6 -4.78 -26.87 1.43
C CYS A 6 -5.64 -25.64 1.09
N GLN A 7 -6.80 -25.50 1.75
CA GLN A 7 -7.70 -24.36 1.59
C GLN A 7 -7.01 -23.05 2.00
N LEU A 8 -6.34 -23.02 3.16
CA LEU A 8 -5.64 -21.83 3.64
C LEU A 8 -4.51 -21.40 2.67
N LYS A 9 -3.74 -22.34 2.13
CA LYS A 9 -2.72 -22.05 1.10
C LYS A 9 -3.34 -21.52 -0.19
N GLY A 10 -4.52 -22.00 -0.58
CA GLY A 10 -5.30 -21.47 -1.69
C GLY A 10 -5.71 -20.02 -1.48
N TYR A 11 -6.28 -19.70 -0.31
CA TYR A 11 -6.69 -18.33 0.04
C TYR A 11 -5.52 -17.36 0.11
N VAL A 12 -4.40 -17.75 0.73
CA VAL A 12 -3.20 -16.91 0.80
C VAL A 12 -2.66 -16.61 -0.61
N LYS A 13 -2.63 -17.60 -1.51
CA LYS A 13 -2.25 -17.37 -2.90
C LYS A 13 -3.20 -16.40 -3.61
N ALA A 14 -4.51 -16.58 -3.43
CA ALA A 14 -5.50 -15.69 -4.02
C ALA A 14 -5.35 -14.24 -3.52
N LEU A 15 -5.14 -14.04 -2.21
CA LEU A 15 -4.93 -12.73 -1.61
C LEU A 15 -3.66 -12.06 -2.13
N ILE A 16 -2.56 -12.81 -2.32
CA ILE A 16 -1.32 -12.25 -2.90
C ILE A 16 -1.55 -11.81 -4.35
N ILE A 17 -2.27 -12.61 -5.15
CA ILE A 17 -2.59 -12.26 -6.54
C ILE A 17 -3.46 -11.00 -6.59
N ILE A 18 -4.47 -10.90 -5.73
CA ILE A 18 -5.33 -9.72 -5.63
C ILE A 18 -4.50 -8.49 -5.23
N ALA A 19 -3.65 -8.61 -4.21
CA ALA A 19 -2.79 -7.51 -3.76
C ALA A 19 -1.82 -7.03 -4.86
N LEU A 20 -1.22 -7.95 -5.62
CA LEU A 20 -0.39 -7.59 -6.78
C LEU A 20 -1.20 -6.89 -7.87
N GLY A 21 -2.43 -7.37 -8.14
CA GLY A 21 -3.34 -6.71 -9.07
C GLY A 21 -3.65 -5.28 -8.65
N PHE A 22 -3.97 -5.06 -7.36
CA PHE A 22 -4.19 -3.74 -6.80
C PHE A 22 -2.96 -2.84 -6.91
N ALA A 23 -1.77 -3.34 -6.63
CA ALA A 23 -0.53 -2.57 -6.75
C ALA A 23 -0.30 -2.06 -8.18
N ILE A 24 -0.63 -2.87 -9.19
CA ILE A 24 -0.51 -2.51 -10.60
C ILE A 24 -1.59 -1.50 -11.03
N LEU A 25 -2.80 -1.60 -10.45
CA LEU A 25 -3.90 -0.69 -10.75
C LEU A 25 -3.83 0.65 -10.01
N ALA A 26 -3.12 0.71 -8.87
CA ALA A 26 -2.93 1.91 -8.07
C ALA A 26 -2.48 3.16 -8.86
N PRO A 27 -1.47 3.11 -9.76
CA PRO A 27 -1.06 4.28 -10.55
C PRO A 27 -2.10 4.72 -11.60
N PHE A 28 -3.13 3.91 -11.86
CA PHE A 28 -4.27 4.29 -12.71
C PHE A 28 -5.45 4.86 -11.92
N ALA A 29 -5.27 5.09 -10.61
CA ALA A 29 -6.26 5.79 -9.80
C ALA A 29 -6.49 7.23 -10.32
N SER A 30 -7.68 7.74 -10.03
CA SER A 30 -8.10 9.09 -10.41
C SER A 30 -7.13 10.15 -9.87
N THR A 31 -6.79 11.11 -10.72
CA THR A 31 -5.99 12.30 -10.35
C THR A 31 -6.86 13.45 -9.85
N TYR A 32 -8.19 13.31 -9.86
CA TYR A 32 -9.11 14.33 -9.36
C TYR A 32 -9.11 14.38 -7.83
N PRO A 33 -9.31 15.58 -7.24
CA PRO A 33 -9.41 15.75 -5.81
C PRO A 33 -10.49 14.85 -5.23
N ASP A 34 -10.21 14.29 -4.06
CA ASP A 34 -11.16 13.43 -3.38
C ASP A 34 -12.35 14.23 -2.83
N GLY A 35 -13.33 13.55 -2.23
CA GLY A 35 -14.52 14.20 -1.72
C GLY A 35 -14.24 15.21 -0.59
N LEU A 36 -13.17 15.00 0.18
CA LEU A 36 -12.77 15.92 1.25
C LEU A 36 -12.12 17.17 0.66
N GLU A 37 -11.17 16.98 -0.24
CA GLU A 37 -10.45 18.04 -0.92
C GLU A 37 -11.41 18.91 -1.74
N LYS A 38 -12.37 18.30 -2.46
CA LYS A 38 -13.39 19.08 -3.18
C LYS A 38 -14.28 19.93 -2.28
N VAL A 39 -14.65 19.42 -1.12
CA VAL A 39 -15.44 20.20 -0.16
C VAL A 39 -14.60 21.34 0.41
N ALA A 40 -13.34 21.07 0.78
CA ALA A 40 -12.39 22.06 1.29
C ALA A 40 -12.16 23.20 0.30
N GLU A 41 -11.93 22.89 -0.98
CA GLU A 41 -11.81 23.88 -2.06
C GLU A 41 -13.09 24.74 -2.17
N THR A 42 -14.27 24.12 -2.09
CA THR A 42 -15.56 24.83 -2.23
C THR A 42 -15.79 25.84 -1.12
N ILE A 43 -15.28 25.59 0.09
CA ILE A 43 -15.38 26.49 1.25
C ILE A 43 -14.16 27.40 1.42
N GLY A 44 -13.16 27.31 0.53
CA GLY A 44 -11.96 28.16 0.53
C GLY A 44 -10.93 27.79 1.60
N ILE A 45 -10.92 26.53 2.07
CA ILE A 45 -9.88 26.03 2.98
C ILE A 45 -8.73 25.48 2.13
N GLU A 46 -7.58 26.15 2.19
CA GLU A 46 -6.33 25.66 1.61
C GLU A 46 -5.73 24.56 2.49
N GLU A 47 -5.10 23.57 1.85
CA GLU A 47 -4.42 22.49 2.55
C GLU A 47 -3.12 23.04 3.19
N PRO A 48 -2.96 22.99 4.52
CA PRO A 48 -1.79 23.53 5.17
C PRO A 48 -0.55 22.66 4.88
N GLU A 49 0.58 23.30 4.60
CA GLU A 49 1.87 22.61 4.48
C GLU A 49 2.15 21.79 5.76
N PRO A 50 2.34 20.47 5.64
CA PRO A 50 2.51 19.62 6.81
C PRO A 50 3.85 19.90 7.48
N LEU A 51 3.86 19.94 8.83
CA LEU A 51 5.08 20.10 9.64
C LEU A 51 6.11 18.98 9.38
N TRP A 52 5.65 17.81 8.91
CA TRP A 52 6.51 16.70 8.53
C TRP A 52 5.99 16.06 7.23
N LYS A 53 6.83 16.08 6.20
CA LYS A 53 6.62 15.30 4.98
C LYS A 53 7.18 13.89 5.24
N GLY A 54 6.30 12.89 5.23
CA GLY A 54 6.65 11.49 5.51
C GLY A 54 7.66 10.91 4.51
N LEU A 55 7.98 9.62 4.65
CA LEU A 55 8.98 8.96 3.81
C LEU A 55 8.60 8.89 2.31
N MET A 56 7.31 8.83 2.00
CA MET A 56 6.76 8.81 0.63
C MET A 56 5.53 9.73 0.57
N PRO A 57 5.72 11.06 0.48
CA PRO A 57 4.60 11.99 0.33
C PRO A 57 3.86 11.65 -0.97
N ASP A 58 2.52 11.64 -0.91
CA ASP A 58 1.62 11.31 -2.03
C ASP A 58 1.93 9.98 -2.70
N TYR A 59 2.49 9.01 -1.96
CA TYR A 59 2.93 7.71 -2.49
C TYR A 59 3.96 7.86 -3.63
N THR A 60 4.77 8.92 -3.59
CA THR A 60 5.83 9.16 -4.57
C THR A 60 7.22 8.86 -3.99
N LEU A 61 8.05 8.26 -4.83
CA LEU A 61 9.49 8.17 -4.66
C LEU A 61 10.15 9.33 -5.39
N GLN A 62 10.78 10.23 -4.63
CA GLN A 62 11.48 11.42 -5.16
C GLN A 62 12.64 11.06 -6.12
N THR A 63 13.14 9.82 -6.06
CA THR A 63 14.20 9.30 -6.92
C THR A 63 13.74 9.00 -8.35
N VAL A 64 12.43 8.93 -8.61
CA VAL A 64 11.86 8.51 -9.91
C VAL A 64 11.00 9.62 -10.49
N GLU A 65 11.39 10.13 -11.66
CA GLU A 65 10.70 11.24 -12.33
C GLU A 65 9.31 10.84 -12.88
N ASN A 66 9.13 9.57 -13.27
CA ASN A 66 7.87 9.13 -13.84
C ASN A 66 6.85 8.83 -12.72
N PRO A 67 5.74 9.59 -12.62
CA PRO A 67 4.77 9.47 -11.53
C PRO A 67 4.14 8.07 -11.46
N TYR A 68 3.83 7.45 -12.60
CA TYR A 68 3.25 6.11 -12.64
C TYR A 68 4.21 5.05 -12.08
N VAL A 69 5.48 5.12 -12.46
CA VAL A 69 6.51 4.19 -11.98
C VAL A 69 6.81 4.45 -10.50
N SER A 70 6.80 5.71 -10.10
CA SER A 70 7.02 6.15 -8.72
C SER A 70 5.96 5.58 -7.77
N THR A 71 4.67 5.75 -8.09
CA THR A 71 3.55 5.20 -7.31
C THR A 71 3.51 3.69 -7.31
N LEU A 72 3.80 3.05 -8.44
CA LEU A 72 3.89 1.59 -8.53
C LEU A 72 4.97 1.04 -7.58
N LEU A 73 6.16 1.64 -7.59
CA LEU A 73 7.28 1.21 -6.76
C LEU A 73 7.02 1.48 -5.27
N ALA A 74 6.39 2.61 -4.92
CA ALA A 74 5.97 2.90 -3.56
C ALA A 74 5.00 1.83 -3.03
N GLY A 75 3.98 1.47 -3.82
CA GLY A 75 3.04 0.41 -3.49
C GLY A 75 3.71 -0.96 -3.34
N PHE A 76 4.61 -1.31 -4.25
CA PHE A 76 5.37 -2.57 -4.19
C PHE A 76 6.28 -2.64 -2.95
N CYS A 77 6.95 -1.53 -2.63
CA CYS A 77 7.81 -1.42 -1.45
C CYS A 77 7.00 -1.61 -0.16
N GLY A 78 5.86 -0.92 -0.04
CA GLY A 78 4.95 -1.09 1.10
C GLY A 78 4.42 -2.51 1.24
N MET A 79 4.03 -3.15 0.14
CA MET A 79 3.56 -4.53 0.13
C MET A 79 4.64 -5.49 0.65
N ILE A 80 5.87 -5.41 0.12
CA ILE A 80 6.99 -6.24 0.56
C ILE A 80 7.29 -6.00 2.04
N LEU A 81 7.31 -4.73 2.47
CA LEU A 81 7.58 -4.36 3.86
C LEU A 81 6.59 -5.04 4.82
N VAL A 82 5.29 -4.92 4.56
CA VAL A 82 4.24 -5.51 5.40
C VAL A 82 4.34 -7.04 5.40
N LEU A 83 4.59 -7.67 4.25
CA LEU A 83 4.76 -9.13 4.15
C LEU A 83 5.94 -9.63 4.98
N VAL A 84 7.10 -8.96 4.86
CA VAL A 84 8.32 -9.32 5.60
C VAL A 84 8.12 -9.14 7.10
N LEU A 85 7.56 -8.00 7.53
CA LEU A 85 7.30 -7.73 8.94
C LEU A 85 6.31 -8.73 9.53
N SER A 86 5.21 -9.00 8.83
CA SER A 86 4.20 -9.96 9.30
C SER A 86 4.78 -11.37 9.42
N TYR A 87 5.59 -11.80 8.44
CA TYR A 87 6.26 -13.10 8.48
C TYR A 87 7.30 -13.17 9.61
N ALA A 88 8.11 -12.12 9.78
CA ALA A 88 9.12 -12.05 10.83
C ALA A 88 8.50 -12.08 12.23
N LEU A 89 7.43 -11.32 12.45
CA LEU A 89 6.66 -11.33 13.71
C LEU A 89 6.04 -12.70 13.97
N GLY A 90 5.40 -13.31 12.98
CA GLY A 90 4.84 -14.66 13.10
C GLY A 90 5.90 -15.69 13.47
N LYS A 91 7.09 -15.62 12.86
CA LYS A 91 8.22 -16.49 13.19
C LYS A 91 8.79 -16.22 14.59
N ALA A 92 8.91 -14.96 14.99
CA ALA A 92 9.42 -14.59 16.31
C ALA A 92 8.52 -15.11 17.43
N ILE A 93 7.20 -14.97 17.27
CA ILE A 93 6.20 -15.45 18.22
C ILE A 93 6.19 -16.99 18.23
N SER A 94 6.20 -17.64 17.06
CA SER A 94 6.18 -19.11 16.95
C SER A 94 7.47 -19.78 17.45
N LYS A 95 8.61 -19.08 17.49
CA LYS A 95 9.89 -19.61 17.97
C LYS A 95 10.06 -19.47 19.49
N SER A 96 9.17 -18.75 20.16
CA SER A 96 9.22 -18.53 21.62
C SER A 96 8.38 -19.56 22.40
N ASN A 97 8.32 -20.80 21.91
CA ASN A 97 7.78 -21.98 22.58
C ASN A 97 8.55 -23.21 22.08
#